data_AF-A0A953P2E8-F1
#
_entry.id   AF-A0A953P2E8-F1
#
_cell.length_a   1.000
_cell.length_b   1.000
_cell.length_c   1.000
_cell.angle_alpha   90.00
_cell.angle_beta   90.00
_cell.angle_gamma   90.00
#
_symmetry.space_group_name_H-M   'P 1'
#
loop_
_entity.id
_entity.type
_entity.pdbx_description
1 polymer ?
#
loop_
_entity_poly.entity_id
_entity_poly.type
_entity_poly.pdbx_seq_one_letter_code
_entity_poly.pdbx_strand_id
1 'polypeptide(L)'
;MNTRLSSRLLLLFIFAIASTVGQEPPHAAAQNRHLSAKAGVGAQQYCQGDSHTFTVYFTLDLTLVNQSKTDVVLARKVKIPTVRVSATLADAQAKHFFYNPDPYYVSTRPPTELNFGAVPDPALFIVLKPGEEYRTTQWTGILANLTTKKRKGRSGVTAGNYVAQVLVNTWPFETVPGPEIVKSWSKIGPLSNEIVESAFFPLALPVVKNAESCRTFRAPE
;
A
#
# COMPACT_ATOMS: atom_id res chain seq x y z
N MET A 1 51.83 -30.30 40.38
CA MET A 1 51.47 -29.89 41.76
C MET A 1 50.98 -28.45 41.73
N ASN A 2 49.75 -28.23 42.22
CA ASN A 2 49.24 -27.06 42.97
C ASN A 2 49.38 -25.65 42.32
N THR A 3 48.43 -24.72 42.31
CA THR A 3 47.17 -24.54 43.06
C THR A 3 46.36 -23.38 42.45
N ARG A 4 45.03 -23.41 42.67
CA ARG A 4 43.98 -22.43 42.32
C ARG A 4 44.12 -21.07 43.04
N LEU A 5 43.50 -20.00 42.51
CA LEU A 5 42.69 -18.97 43.25
C LEU A 5 42.07 -18.01 42.21
N SER A 6 40.77 -18.08 41.87
CA SER A 6 39.60 -17.45 42.54
C SER A 6 39.65 -15.91 42.63
N SER A 7 38.83 -15.23 41.82
CA SER A 7 38.11 -14.03 42.28
C SER A 7 36.81 -13.87 41.51
N ARG A 8 35.69 -14.14 42.19
CA ARG A 8 34.32 -13.91 41.73
C ARG A 8 33.99 -12.47 42.06
N LEU A 9 33.87 -11.60 41.05
CA LEU A 9 33.30 -10.27 41.22
C LEU A 9 31.83 -10.33 40.82
N LEU A 10 30.97 -10.41 41.84
CA LEU A 10 29.52 -10.39 41.72
C LEU A 10 29.06 -8.91 41.68
N LEU A 11 28.82 -8.37 40.49
CA LEU A 11 28.22 -7.05 40.31
C LEU A 11 26.69 -7.14 40.37
N LEU A 12 26.15 -6.84 41.54
CA LEU A 12 24.73 -6.59 41.77
C LEU A 12 24.32 -5.26 41.13
N PHE A 13 23.78 -5.31 39.91
CA PHE A 13 23.07 -4.18 39.32
C PHE A 13 21.62 -4.18 39.83
N ILE A 14 21.36 -3.34 40.83
CA ILE A 14 20.02 -2.96 41.25
C ILE A 14 19.59 -1.81 40.32
N PHE A 15 18.86 -2.13 39.25
CA PHE A 15 18.15 -1.10 38.48
C PHE A 15 16.68 -1.08 38.91
N ALA A 16 16.28 0.07 39.46
CA ALA A 16 14.92 0.38 39.84
C ALA A 16 13.98 0.26 38.63
N ILE A 17 12.93 -0.54 38.78
CA ILE A 17 11.85 -0.66 37.81
C ILE A 17 10.98 0.59 37.97
N ALA A 18 11.29 1.64 37.22
CA ALA A 18 10.37 2.76 37.06
C ALA A 18 9.17 2.26 36.25
N SER A 19 8.02 2.11 36.91
CA SER A 19 6.74 1.82 36.26
C SER A 19 6.32 3.02 35.42
N THR A 20 6.80 3.09 34.18
CA THR A 20 6.24 3.97 33.17
C THR A 20 4.82 3.48 32.88
N VAL A 21 3.83 4.23 33.38
CA VAL A 21 2.44 4.11 32.93
C VAL A 21 2.46 4.27 31.42
N GLY A 22 2.28 3.16 30.71
CA GLY A 22 2.22 3.12 29.26
C GLY A 22 1.00 3.89 28.82
N GLN A 23 1.19 5.14 28.39
CA GLN A 23 0.29 5.75 27.43
C GLN A 23 0.31 4.85 26.19
N GLU A 24 -0.77 4.12 26.00
CA GLU A 24 -1.03 3.34 24.81
C GLU A 24 -0.86 4.28 23.60
N PRO A 25 0.10 4.04 22.71
CA PRO A 25 0.37 4.93 21.60
C PRO A 25 -0.91 5.13 20.80
N PRO A 26 -1.21 6.37 20.37
CA PRO A 26 -2.45 6.70 19.69
C PRO A 26 -2.63 5.80 18.49
N HIS A 27 -3.67 4.97 18.52
CA HIS A 27 -4.18 4.13 17.44
C HIS A 27 -3.15 3.83 16.35
N ALA A 28 -2.29 2.84 16.58
CA ALA A 28 -1.60 2.18 15.49
C ALA A 28 -2.68 1.79 14.47
N ALA A 29 -2.75 2.51 13.35
CA ALA A 29 -3.72 2.29 12.30
C ALA A 29 -3.78 0.78 12.06
N ALA A 30 -4.97 0.19 12.23
CA ALA A 30 -5.17 -1.23 12.15
C ALA A 30 -4.58 -1.71 10.81
N GLN A 31 -3.39 -2.29 10.86
CA GLN A 31 -2.85 -3.01 9.72
C GLN A 31 -3.85 -4.13 9.49
N ASN A 32 -4.49 -4.14 8.31
CA ASN A 32 -5.40 -5.21 7.93
C ASN A 32 -4.69 -6.54 8.11
N ARG A 33 -5.03 -7.26 9.19
CA ARG A 33 -4.29 -8.46 9.63
C ARG A 33 -4.63 -9.67 8.76
N HIS A 34 -5.62 -9.55 7.88
CA HIS A 34 -6.16 -10.66 7.13
C HIS A 34 -5.51 -10.82 5.76
N LEU A 35 -5.16 -9.71 5.11
CA LEU A 35 -4.55 -9.73 3.79
C LEU A 35 -3.13 -9.15 3.80
N SER A 36 -2.24 -9.78 3.05
CA SER A 36 -1.03 -9.11 2.56
C SER A 36 -1.13 -8.81 1.08
N ALA A 37 -0.45 -7.74 0.65
CA ALA A 37 -0.35 -7.37 -0.75
C ALA A 37 1.12 -7.45 -1.23
N LYS A 38 1.32 -7.99 -2.42
CA LYS A 38 2.56 -7.90 -3.19
C LYS A 38 2.25 -7.17 -4.50
N ALA A 39 3.11 -6.27 -4.91
CA ALA A 39 2.98 -5.55 -6.17
C ALA A 39 4.29 -5.64 -6.96
N GLY A 40 4.17 -5.72 -8.28
CA GLY A 40 5.29 -5.59 -9.22
C GLY A 40 4.92 -4.63 -10.34
N VAL A 41 5.91 -3.92 -10.86
CA VAL A 41 5.72 -3.05 -12.03
C VAL A 41 5.65 -3.91 -13.29
N GLY A 42 4.57 -3.78 -14.05
CA GLY A 42 4.40 -4.37 -15.36
C GLY A 42 4.82 -3.40 -16.47
N ALA A 43 3.92 -3.14 -17.41
CA ALA A 43 4.15 -2.19 -18.49
C ALA A 43 4.23 -0.75 -17.96
N GLN A 44 5.13 0.07 -18.54
CA GLN A 44 5.28 1.49 -18.22
C GLN A 44 5.07 2.33 -19.48
N GLN A 45 4.42 3.48 -19.33
CA GLN A 45 4.21 4.47 -20.37
C GLN A 45 4.52 5.88 -19.84
N TYR A 46 5.18 6.68 -20.67
CA TYR A 46 5.72 7.98 -20.30
C TYR A 46 4.99 9.08 -21.04
N CYS A 47 4.20 9.85 -20.32
CA CYS A 47 3.27 10.82 -20.89
C CYS A 47 3.69 12.24 -20.55
N GLN A 48 3.86 13.07 -21.58
CA GLN A 48 4.21 14.46 -21.38
C GLN A 48 3.11 15.18 -20.59
N GLY A 49 3.49 15.81 -19.48
CA GLY A 49 2.61 16.67 -18.68
C GLY A 49 2.75 18.11 -19.12
N ASP A 50 3.84 18.75 -18.71
CA ASP A 50 4.21 20.12 -19.12
C ASP A 50 5.65 20.16 -19.69
N SER A 51 6.22 21.35 -19.84
CA SER A 51 7.61 21.53 -20.34
C SER A 51 8.70 20.99 -19.40
N HIS A 52 8.33 20.47 -18.23
CA HIS A 52 9.22 20.05 -17.16
C HIS A 52 8.80 18.78 -16.43
N THR A 53 7.54 18.36 -16.57
CA THR A 53 7.00 17.18 -15.92
C THR A 53 6.45 16.19 -16.94
N PHE A 54 6.48 14.92 -16.55
CA PHE A 54 5.81 13.83 -17.25
C PHE A 54 5.14 12.94 -16.23
N THR A 55 4.07 12.27 -16.62
CA THR A 55 3.45 11.23 -15.81
C THR A 55 3.98 9.88 -16.28
N VAL A 56 4.46 9.08 -15.34
CA VAL A 56 4.77 7.67 -15.59
C VAL A 56 3.55 6.89 -15.20
N TYR A 57 2.84 6.41 -16.20
CA TYR A 57 1.77 5.46 -16.01
C TYR A 57 2.32 4.05 -16.07
N PHE A 58 1.82 3.17 -15.22
CA PHE A 58 2.25 1.79 -15.25
C PHE A 58 1.17 0.85 -14.76
N THR A 59 1.20 -0.36 -15.31
CA THR A 59 0.44 -1.47 -14.75
C THR A 59 1.17 -2.02 -13.53
N LEU A 60 0.40 -2.46 -12.55
CA LEU A 60 0.85 -3.11 -11.35
C LEU A 60 0.23 -4.50 -11.30
N ASP A 61 1.09 -5.50 -11.31
CA ASP A 61 0.68 -6.88 -11.06
C ASP A 61 0.55 -7.05 -9.55
N LEU A 62 -0.69 -7.09 -9.08
CA LEU A 62 -1.05 -7.14 -7.68
C LEU A 62 -1.46 -8.56 -7.29
N THR A 63 -0.89 -9.04 -6.19
CA THR A 63 -1.29 -10.29 -5.53
C THR A 63 -1.72 -9.99 -4.10
N LEU A 64 -2.98 -10.30 -3.78
CA LEU A 64 -3.53 -10.25 -2.43
C LEU A 64 -3.60 -11.68 -1.88
N VAL A 65 -3.03 -11.91 -0.70
CA VAL A 65 -2.97 -13.24 -0.09
C VAL A 65 -3.71 -13.21 1.25
N ASN A 66 -4.64 -14.15 1.46
CA ASN A 66 -5.24 -14.34 2.78
C ASN A 66 -4.23 -14.99 3.73
N GLN A 67 -3.74 -14.22 4.69
CA GLN A 67 -2.79 -14.67 5.72
C GLN A 67 -3.48 -15.09 7.02
N SER A 68 -4.80 -14.93 7.09
CA SER A 68 -5.56 -15.34 8.28
C SER A 68 -5.84 -16.83 8.29
N LYS A 69 -6.35 -17.32 9.42
CA LYS A 69 -6.78 -18.72 9.60
C LYS A 69 -8.23 -18.96 9.20
N THR A 70 -8.93 -17.92 8.73
CA THR A 70 -10.34 -17.95 8.33
C THR A 70 -10.47 -17.48 6.90
N ASP A 71 -11.62 -17.74 6.29
CA ASP A 71 -11.93 -17.18 4.98
C ASP A 71 -12.02 -15.65 5.06
N VAL A 72 -11.77 -14.95 3.95
CA VAL A 72 -11.86 -13.48 3.85
C VAL A 72 -12.71 -13.12 2.64
N VAL A 73 -13.68 -12.22 2.83
CA VAL A 73 -14.48 -11.67 1.73
C VAL A 73 -13.74 -10.46 1.16
N LEU A 74 -13.44 -10.49 -0.14
CA LEU A 74 -12.69 -9.46 -0.86
C LEU A 74 -13.48 -8.99 -2.08
N ALA A 75 -13.53 -7.68 -2.35
CA ALA A 75 -14.06 -7.17 -3.61
C ALA A 75 -13.13 -7.55 -4.77
N ARG A 76 -13.69 -8.06 -5.87
CA ARG A 76 -12.91 -8.40 -7.08
C ARG A 76 -12.27 -7.17 -7.70
N LYS A 77 -12.96 -6.04 -7.65
CA LYS A 77 -12.38 -4.76 -8.04
C LYS A 77 -11.68 -4.16 -6.82
N VAL A 78 -10.42 -3.77 -6.98
CA VAL A 78 -9.66 -3.02 -5.98
C VAL A 78 -9.22 -1.69 -6.58
N LYS A 79 -8.81 -0.74 -5.75
CA LYS A 79 -8.29 0.56 -6.20
C LYS A 79 -6.92 0.82 -5.59
N ILE A 80 -6.07 1.55 -6.29
CA ILE A 80 -4.77 2.01 -5.78
C ILE A 80 -4.87 3.52 -5.54
N PRO A 81 -5.32 3.96 -4.35
CA PRO A 81 -5.42 5.38 -4.04
C PRO A 81 -4.07 6.10 -4.04
N THR A 82 -2.98 5.41 -3.66
CA THR A 82 -1.67 6.06 -3.46
C THR A 82 -0.52 5.13 -3.82
N VAL A 83 0.48 5.69 -4.51
CA VAL A 83 1.81 5.12 -4.67
C VAL A 83 2.80 5.98 -3.88
N ARG A 84 3.55 5.35 -3.00
CA ARG A 84 4.62 5.98 -2.23
C ARG A 84 5.97 5.60 -2.83
N VAL A 85 6.89 6.55 -2.91
CA VAL A 85 8.25 6.31 -3.44
C VAL A 85 9.28 6.84 -2.46
N SER A 86 10.30 6.01 -2.23
CA SER A 86 11.45 6.28 -1.39
C SER A 86 12.75 6.01 -2.15
N ALA A 87 13.86 6.59 -1.68
CA ALA A 87 15.15 6.48 -2.35
C ALA A 87 15.75 5.10 -2.15
N THR A 88 15.58 4.53 -0.96
CA THR A 88 16.14 3.25 -0.56
C THR A 88 15.12 2.42 0.23
N LEU A 89 15.40 1.14 0.42
CA LEU A 89 14.57 0.28 1.26
C LEU A 89 14.60 0.73 2.72
N ALA A 90 15.77 1.15 3.23
CA ALA A 90 15.92 1.63 4.59
C ALA A 90 15.07 2.89 4.84
N ASP A 91 15.09 3.84 3.91
CA ASP A 91 14.24 5.03 3.96
C ASP A 91 12.74 4.65 3.94
N ALA A 92 12.34 3.69 3.09
CA ALA A 92 10.95 3.23 3.01
C ALA A 92 10.49 2.57 4.33
N GLN A 93 11.34 1.75 4.95
CA GLN A 93 11.08 1.14 6.26
C GLN A 93 10.95 2.19 7.38
N ALA A 94 11.75 3.25 7.31
CA ALA A 94 11.64 4.42 8.19
C ALA A 94 10.46 5.36 7.83
N LYS A 95 9.61 4.96 6.86
CA LYS A 95 8.49 5.76 6.35
C LYS A 95 8.91 7.13 5.78
N HIS A 96 10.17 7.25 5.36
CA HIS A 96 10.69 8.41 4.64
C HIS A 96 10.37 8.27 3.16
N PHE A 97 9.25 8.84 2.74
CA PHE A 97 8.82 8.90 1.34
C PHE A 97 8.97 10.31 0.81
N PHE A 98 9.71 10.49 -0.29
CA PHE A 98 9.83 11.80 -0.94
C PHE A 98 8.70 12.06 -1.94
N TYR A 99 7.96 11.01 -2.33
CA TYR A 99 6.73 11.07 -3.11
C TYR A 99 5.65 10.28 -2.38
N ASN A 100 4.64 10.99 -1.86
CA ASN A 100 3.49 10.42 -1.15
C ASN A 100 2.32 11.38 -1.40
N PRO A 101 1.68 11.32 -2.58
CA PRO A 101 0.56 12.19 -2.87
C PRO A 101 -0.58 11.86 -1.92
N ASP A 102 -1.15 12.89 -1.29
CA ASP A 102 -2.35 12.71 -0.48
C ASP A 102 -3.51 12.28 -1.40
N PRO A 103 -4.19 11.16 -1.10
CA PRO A 103 -5.30 10.70 -1.91
C PRO A 103 -6.54 11.55 -1.61
N TYR A 104 -6.59 12.77 -2.14
CA TYR A 104 -7.80 13.58 -2.11
C TYR A 104 -8.72 13.14 -3.24
N TYR A 105 -9.73 12.33 -2.91
CA TYR A 105 -10.85 12.06 -3.79
C TYR A 105 -12.06 12.85 -3.31
N VAL A 106 -12.58 13.72 -4.17
CA VAL A 106 -13.89 14.36 -3.98
C VAL A 106 -14.85 13.67 -4.94
N SER A 107 -15.73 12.81 -4.42
CA SER A 107 -16.88 12.37 -5.22
C SER A 107 -17.90 13.51 -5.21
N THR A 108 -18.19 14.06 -6.38
CA THR A 108 -19.26 15.07 -6.57
C THR A 108 -20.60 14.42 -6.83
N ARG A 109 -20.64 13.09 -6.97
CA ARG A 109 -21.87 12.34 -7.19
C ARG A 109 -22.44 11.93 -5.83
N PRO A 110 -23.76 12.01 -5.64
CA PRO A 110 -24.37 11.41 -4.47
C PRO A 110 -24.02 9.92 -4.48
N PRO A 111 -23.66 9.33 -3.31
CA PRO A 111 -23.38 7.91 -3.24
C PRO A 111 -24.59 7.15 -3.76
N THR A 112 -24.38 6.32 -4.78
CA THR A 112 -25.43 5.39 -5.21
C THR A 112 -25.60 4.37 -4.09
N GLU A 113 -26.81 4.24 -3.55
CA GLU A 113 -27.11 3.19 -2.58
C GLU A 113 -26.94 1.83 -3.27
N LEU A 114 -25.81 1.18 -2.97
CA LEU A 114 -25.56 -0.18 -3.42
C LEU A 114 -26.15 -1.15 -2.39
N ASN A 115 -27.13 -1.92 -2.84
CA ASN A 115 -27.62 -3.05 -2.06
C ASN A 115 -26.79 -4.29 -2.38
N PHE A 116 -25.94 -4.70 -1.45
CA PHE A 116 -25.07 -5.86 -1.61
C PHE A 116 -25.74 -7.18 -1.20
N GLY A 117 -26.96 -7.15 -0.66
CA GLY A 117 -27.68 -8.33 -0.20
C GLY A 117 -27.12 -8.98 1.06
N ALA A 118 -27.72 -10.12 1.45
CA ALA A 118 -27.36 -10.86 2.66
C ALA A 118 -26.11 -11.73 2.51
N VAL A 119 -25.71 -12.03 1.27
CA VAL A 119 -24.53 -12.83 0.92
C VAL A 119 -23.70 -12.10 -0.14
N PRO A 120 -22.36 -12.25 -0.16
CA PRO A 120 -21.53 -11.62 -1.17
C PRO A 120 -21.90 -12.10 -2.58
N ASP A 121 -22.25 -11.17 -3.47
CA ASP A 121 -22.46 -11.47 -4.88
C ASP A 121 -21.15 -11.98 -5.51
N PRO A 122 -21.10 -13.21 -6.05
CA PRO A 122 -19.88 -13.78 -6.63
C PRO A 122 -19.35 -13.02 -7.85
N ALA A 123 -20.16 -12.18 -8.49
CA ALA A 123 -19.73 -11.29 -9.58
C ALA A 123 -18.94 -10.07 -9.06
N LEU A 124 -19.21 -9.62 -7.83
CA LEU A 124 -18.58 -8.46 -7.22
C LEU A 124 -17.50 -8.84 -6.21
N PHE A 125 -17.64 -9.99 -5.57
CA PHE A 125 -16.81 -10.45 -4.47
C PHE A 125 -16.21 -11.83 -4.73
N ILE A 126 -15.12 -12.10 -4.05
CA ILE A 126 -14.46 -13.40 -3.95
C ILE A 126 -14.26 -13.72 -2.47
N VAL A 127 -14.42 -14.99 -2.12
CA VAL A 127 -14.07 -15.51 -0.79
C VAL A 127 -12.73 -16.21 -0.93
N LEU A 128 -11.71 -15.68 -0.26
CA LEU A 128 -10.36 -16.27 -0.23
C LEU A 128 -10.23 -17.16 0.99
N LYS A 129 -9.95 -18.45 0.80
CA LYS A 129 -9.61 -19.36 1.90
C LYS A 129 -8.22 -19.04 2.47
N PRO A 130 -7.86 -19.56 3.66
CA PRO A 130 -6.51 -19.41 4.21
C PRO A 130 -5.43 -19.81 3.20
N GLY A 131 -4.51 -18.89 2.91
CA GLY A 131 -3.42 -19.08 1.95
C GLY A 131 -3.79 -18.90 0.47
N GLU A 132 -5.07 -18.74 0.13
CA GLU A 132 -5.46 -18.45 -1.26
C GLU A 132 -5.03 -17.05 -1.69
N GLU A 133 -4.78 -16.93 -3.00
CA GLU A 133 -4.32 -15.70 -3.63
C GLU A 133 -5.37 -15.16 -4.61
N TYR A 134 -5.54 -13.84 -4.62
CA TYR A 134 -6.23 -13.12 -5.68
C TYR A 134 -5.21 -12.30 -6.48
N ARG A 135 -5.19 -12.50 -7.80
CA ARG A 135 -4.28 -11.80 -8.72
C ARG A 135 -5.08 -10.87 -9.62
N THR A 136 -4.62 -9.64 -9.74
CA THR A 136 -5.24 -8.63 -10.60
C THR A 136 -4.17 -7.67 -11.12
N THR A 137 -4.42 -7.07 -12.26
CA THR A 137 -3.58 -5.99 -12.79
C THR A 137 -4.31 -4.68 -12.58
N GLN A 138 -3.64 -3.72 -11.97
CA GLN A 138 -4.18 -2.39 -11.72
C GLN A 138 -3.34 -1.34 -12.43
N TRP A 139 -3.96 -0.25 -12.82
CA TRP A 139 -3.24 0.85 -13.45
C TRP A 139 -3.08 2.00 -12.46
N THR A 140 -1.90 2.62 -12.47
CA THR A 140 -1.62 3.80 -11.65
C THR A 140 -0.59 4.68 -12.34
N GLY A 141 -0.27 5.82 -11.74
CA GLY A 141 0.81 6.65 -12.22
C GLY A 141 1.43 7.53 -11.15
N ILE A 142 2.63 8.01 -11.45
CA ILE A 142 3.36 8.97 -10.63
C ILE A 142 3.77 10.17 -11.47
N LEU A 143 3.82 11.33 -10.83
CA LEU A 143 4.35 12.54 -11.46
C LEU A 143 5.88 12.54 -11.36
N ALA A 144 6.55 12.73 -12.48
CA ALA A 144 7.99 12.74 -12.62
C ALA A 144 8.51 14.04 -13.26
N ASN A 145 9.77 14.37 -12.99
CA ASN A 145 10.46 15.54 -13.52
C ASN A 145 11.38 15.15 -14.70
N LEU A 146 11.29 15.86 -15.82
CA LEU A 146 12.17 15.67 -16.99
C LEU A 146 13.64 15.94 -16.66
N THR A 147 13.91 16.85 -15.73
CA THR A 147 15.27 17.20 -15.31
C THR A 147 15.73 16.32 -14.16
N THR A 148 16.97 15.83 -14.22
CA THR A 148 17.60 15.11 -13.09
C THR A 148 17.89 16.00 -11.87
N LYS A 149 17.89 17.33 -12.06
CA LYS A 149 18.06 18.30 -10.96
C LYS A 149 16.72 18.50 -10.25
N LYS A 150 16.69 18.20 -8.95
CA LYS A 150 15.55 18.52 -8.07
C LYS A 150 15.34 20.04 -8.07
N ARG A 151 14.25 20.51 -8.67
CA ARG A 151 13.88 21.93 -8.61
C ARG A 151 13.21 22.23 -7.28
N LYS A 152 13.65 23.30 -6.60
CA LYS A 152 13.07 23.76 -5.34
C LYS A 152 11.58 24.07 -5.57
N GLY A 153 10.69 23.49 -4.77
CA GLY A 153 9.24 23.71 -4.85
C GLY A 153 8.48 22.91 -5.91
N ARG A 154 9.13 21.99 -6.66
CA ARG A 154 8.42 21.07 -7.56
C ARG A 154 8.39 19.66 -7.00
N SER A 155 7.19 19.14 -6.80
CA SER A 155 6.94 17.75 -6.44
C SER A 155 7.05 16.88 -7.70
N GLY A 156 7.84 15.81 -7.62
CA GLY A 156 7.96 14.83 -8.70
C GLY A 156 9.20 13.97 -8.56
N VAL A 157 9.08 12.71 -8.96
CA VAL A 157 10.19 11.75 -8.96
C VAL A 157 11.12 12.04 -10.14
N THR A 158 12.43 12.02 -9.95
CA THR A 158 13.37 12.15 -11.08
C THR A 158 13.67 10.77 -11.69
N ALA A 159 14.45 10.71 -12.77
CA ALA A 159 15.00 9.44 -13.23
C ALA A 159 15.91 8.82 -12.14
N GLY A 160 15.90 7.50 -12.01
CA GLY A 160 16.66 6.78 -10.98
C GLY A 160 16.08 5.41 -10.62
N ASN A 161 16.73 4.74 -9.68
CA ASN A 161 16.26 3.50 -9.06
C ASN A 161 15.71 3.83 -7.68
N TYR A 162 14.52 3.32 -7.39
CA TYR A 162 13.75 3.64 -6.21
C TYR A 162 13.13 2.40 -5.59
N VAL A 163 12.57 2.59 -4.40
CA VAL A 163 11.70 1.62 -3.74
C VAL A 163 10.31 2.21 -3.62
N ALA A 164 9.32 1.46 -4.07
CA ALA A 164 7.92 1.88 -4.06
C ALA A 164 7.08 0.99 -3.12
N GLN A 165 5.96 1.55 -2.66
CA GLN A 165 4.90 0.88 -1.93
C GLN A 165 3.57 1.35 -2.48
N VAL A 166 2.58 0.47 -2.63
CA VAL A 166 1.21 0.87 -2.96
C VAL A 166 0.29 0.66 -1.78
N LEU A 167 -0.65 1.59 -1.62
CA LEU A 167 -1.81 1.45 -0.75
C LEU A 167 -2.94 0.89 -1.60
N VAL A 168 -3.46 -0.27 -1.23
CA VAL A 168 -4.56 -0.94 -1.93
C VAL A 168 -5.84 -0.74 -1.13
N ASN A 169 -6.80 -0.05 -1.72
CA ASN A 169 -8.17 -0.01 -1.19
C ASN A 169 -8.91 -1.27 -1.66
N THR A 170 -9.19 -2.18 -0.72
CA THR A 170 -9.91 -3.43 -0.97
C THR A 170 -11.43 -3.26 -1.00
N TRP A 171 -11.92 -2.04 -0.76
CA TRP A 171 -13.31 -1.65 -0.90
C TRP A 171 -13.46 -0.49 -1.92
N PRO A 172 -13.67 -0.81 -3.21
CA PRO A 172 -13.62 0.19 -4.29
C PRO A 172 -14.89 1.05 -4.37
N PHE A 173 -15.89 0.79 -3.52
CA PHE A 173 -17.19 1.45 -3.57
C PHE A 173 -17.16 2.79 -2.84
N GLU A 174 -18.02 3.73 -3.24
CA GLU A 174 -18.02 5.09 -2.70
C GLU A 174 -18.53 5.17 -1.27
N THR A 175 -19.41 4.25 -0.88
CA THR A 175 -19.95 4.15 0.48
C THR A 175 -19.08 3.23 1.32
N VAL A 176 -18.79 3.59 2.57
CA VAL A 176 -18.23 2.65 3.55
C VAL A 176 -19.25 1.52 3.76
N PRO A 177 -18.84 0.25 3.86
CA PRO A 177 -19.80 -0.83 4.09
C PRO A 177 -20.53 -0.59 5.42
N GLY A 178 -21.86 -0.62 5.39
CA GLY A 178 -22.66 -0.48 6.59
C GLY A 178 -22.41 -1.62 7.59
N PRO A 179 -22.61 -1.39 8.89
CA PRO A 179 -22.38 -2.40 9.93
C PRO A 179 -23.22 -3.67 9.72
N GLU A 180 -24.39 -3.54 9.11
CA GLU A 180 -25.27 -4.67 8.76
C GLU A 180 -24.62 -5.64 7.76
N ILE A 181 -23.89 -5.12 6.76
CA ILE A 181 -23.19 -5.95 5.77
C ILE A 181 -22.02 -6.67 6.44
N VAL A 182 -21.20 -5.93 7.18
CA VAL A 182 -20.05 -6.49 7.91
C VAL A 182 -20.51 -7.60 8.85
N LYS A 183 -21.60 -7.38 9.59
CA LYS A 183 -22.18 -8.37 10.50
C LYS A 183 -22.76 -9.56 9.75
N SER A 184 -23.53 -9.33 8.68
CA SER A 184 -24.17 -10.41 7.92
C SER A 184 -23.16 -11.34 7.28
N TRP A 185 -22.09 -10.78 6.71
CA TRP A 185 -21.06 -11.54 6.01
C TRP A 185 -20.02 -12.15 6.95
N SER A 186 -19.93 -11.72 8.21
CA SER A 186 -18.99 -12.26 9.20
C SER A 186 -19.08 -13.78 9.40
N LYS A 187 -20.23 -14.39 9.11
CA LYS A 187 -20.44 -15.85 9.14
C LYS A 187 -19.69 -16.60 8.04
N ILE A 188 -19.39 -15.93 6.93
CA ILE A 188 -18.59 -16.44 5.82
C ILE A 188 -17.12 -16.13 6.10
N GLY A 189 -16.83 -14.88 6.47
CA GLY A 189 -15.51 -14.41 6.86
C GLY A 189 -15.50 -12.89 7.05
N PRO A 190 -14.48 -12.31 7.69
CA PRO A 190 -14.31 -10.86 7.72
C PRO A 190 -14.30 -10.26 6.30
N LEU A 191 -15.04 -9.16 6.14
CA LEU A 191 -14.97 -8.34 4.94
C LEU A 191 -13.68 -7.50 4.97
N SER A 192 -12.87 -7.61 3.93
CA SER A 192 -11.73 -6.72 3.74
C SER A 192 -12.20 -5.38 3.18
N ASN A 193 -12.23 -4.36 4.03
CA ASN A 193 -12.65 -3.00 3.67
C ASN A 193 -11.65 -1.91 4.07
N GLU A 194 -10.43 -2.31 4.45
CA GLU A 194 -9.37 -1.41 4.88
C GLU A 194 -8.32 -1.21 3.79
N ILE A 195 -7.43 -0.24 3.99
CA ILE A 195 -6.24 -0.10 3.14
C ILE A 195 -5.24 -1.20 3.49
N VAL A 196 -4.82 -1.97 2.49
CA VAL A 196 -3.72 -2.94 2.60
C VAL A 196 -2.47 -2.31 2.01
N GLU A 197 -1.40 -2.17 2.81
CA GLU A 197 -0.10 -1.76 2.28
C GLU A 197 0.58 -2.93 1.58
N SER A 198 1.13 -2.70 0.38
CA SER A 198 1.97 -3.72 -0.26
C SER A 198 3.30 -3.87 0.44
N ALA A 199 3.95 -5.02 0.23
CA ALA A 199 5.39 -5.12 0.38
C ALA A 199 6.09 -4.08 -0.51
N PHE A 200 7.30 -3.69 -0.12
CA PHE A 200 8.15 -2.81 -0.92
C PHE A 200 8.61 -3.51 -2.20
N PHE A 201 8.67 -2.79 -3.32
CA PHE A 201 9.11 -3.31 -4.61
C PHE A 201 10.01 -2.32 -5.34
N PRO A 202 10.93 -2.80 -6.20
CA PRO A 202 11.81 -1.92 -6.96
C PRO A 202 11.03 -1.13 -8.01
N LEU A 203 11.38 0.13 -8.19
CA LEU A 203 10.84 1.01 -9.23
C LEU A 203 12.00 1.69 -9.95
N ALA A 204 12.17 1.40 -11.23
CA ALA A 204 13.15 2.06 -12.08
C ALA A 204 12.45 3.08 -12.99
N LEU A 205 12.98 4.30 -13.01
CA LEU A 205 12.53 5.38 -13.88
C LEU A 205 13.66 5.81 -14.82
N PRO A 206 13.50 5.67 -16.15
CA PRO A 206 14.52 6.03 -17.12
C PRO A 206 14.62 7.56 -17.28
N VAL A 207 15.73 7.99 -17.87
CA VAL A 207 15.86 9.36 -18.37
C VAL A 207 15.02 9.50 -19.63
N VAL A 208 13.94 10.28 -19.55
CA VAL A 208 13.06 10.56 -20.69
C VAL A 208 13.48 11.88 -21.34
N LYS A 209 13.94 11.82 -22.60
CA LYS A 209 14.31 13.02 -23.37
C LYS A 209 13.09 13.68 -24.02
N ASN A 210 12.20 12.86 -24.59
CA ASN A 210 10.96 13.28 -25.23
C ASN A 210 9.85 12.36 -24.71
N ALA A 211 8.95 12.88 -23.87
CA ALA A 211 7.76 12.14 -23.47
C ALA A 211 6.71 12.26 -24.59
N GLU A 212 5.98 11.19 -24.86
CA GLU A 212 4.95 11.20 -25.90
C GLU A 212 3.70 11.94 -25.43
N SER A 213 2.95 12.52 -26.37
CA SER A 213 1.64 13.10 -26.05
C SER A 213 0.62 11.98 -25.89
N CYS A 214 0.24 11.65 -24.65
CA CYS A 214 -0.70 10.57 -24.37
C CYS A 214 -2.18 11.00 -24.44
N ARG A 215 -2.56 11.78 -25.46
CA ARG A 215 -3.95 12.29 -25.61
C ARG A 215 -5.03 11.20 -25.67
N THR A 216 -4.63 9.94 -25.87
CA THR A 216 -5.53 8.79 -26.07
C THR A 216 -5.29 7.65 -25.10
N PHE A 217 -4.51 7.81 -24.02
CA PHE A 217 -4.33 6.70 -23.09
C PHE A 217 -5.65 6.38 -22.38
N ARG A 218 -6.33 5.33 -22.84
CA ARG A 218 -7.42 4.67 -22.12
C ARG A 218 -6.80 3.57 -21.30
N ALA A 219 -7.07 3.55 -20.00
CA ALA A 219 -6.83 2.33 -19.22
C ALA A 219 -7.55 1.17 -19.95
N PRO A 220 -6.89 0.03 -20.17
CA PRO A 220 -7.58 -1.14 -20.70
C PRO A 220 -8.76 -1.45 -19.75
N GLU A 221 -9.96 -1.61 -20.33
CA GLU A 221 -11.18 -1.94 -19.61
C GLU A 221 -11.12 -3.33 -18.98
#